data_AF-A0A3B8WCT0-F1
#
_entry.id   AF-A0A3B8WCT0-F1
#
_cell.length_a   1.000
_cell.length_b   1.000
_cell.length_c   1.000
_cell.angle_alpha   90.00
_cell.angle_beta   90.00
_cell.angle_gamma   90.00
#
_symmetry.space_group_name_H-M   'P 1'
#
loop_
_entity.id
_entity.type
_entity.pdbx_description
1 polymer ?
#
loop_
_entity_poly.entity_id
_entity_poly.type
_entity_poly.pdbx_seq_one_letter_code
_entity_poly.pdbx_strand_id
1 'polypeptide(L)' 'PRHPYTQALLSAIPKLEDDRPNHIRLQGEVPTPVNLPSGCVFHGRCPYANERCRQEVPQLIATDGGAQVACHAVEEGRL' A
#
# COMPACT_ATOMS: atom_id res chain seq x y z
N PRO A 1 -3.16 -1.80 -10.58
CA PRO A 1 -2.51 -2.23 -9.31
C PRO A 1 -3.43 -2.06 -8.09
N ARG A 2 -3.59 -3.13 -7.31
CA ARG A 2 -4.52 -3.17 -6.16
C ARG A 2 -3.88 -2.74 -4.84
N HIS A 3 -2.57 -2.87 -4.70
CA HIS A 3 -1.88 -2.49 -3.46
C HIS A 3 -1.67 -0.96 -3.39
N PRO A 4 -2.03 -0.29 -2.28
CA PRO A 4 -1.89 1.18 -2.15
C PRO A 4 -0.45 1.68 -2.35
N TYR A 5 0.56 0.93 -1.89
CA TYR A 5 1.97 1.23 -2.17
C TYR A 5 2.27 1.32 -3.68
N THR A 6 1.82 0.33 -4.46
CA THR A 6 2.03 0.31 -5.91
C THR A 6 1.25 1.42 -6.61
N GLN A 7 0.03 1.72 -6.14
CA GLN A 7 -0.74 2.86 -6.63
C GLN A 7 0.02 4.18 -6.39
N ALA A 8 0.58 4.36 -5.20
CA ALA A 8 1.36 5.55 -4.88
C ALA A 8 2.64 5.67 -5.72
N LEU A 9 3.38 4.58 -5.92
CA LEU A 9 4.55 4.56 -6.79
C LEU A 9 4.23 4.96 -8.23
N LEU A 10 3.14 4.42 -8.80
CA LEU A 10 2.73 4.77 -10.16
C LEU A 10 2.20 6.20 -10.25
N SER A 11 1.55 6.70 -9.21
CA SER A 11 1.11 8.10 -9.15
C SER A 11 2.27 9.10 -9.11
N ALA A 12 3.48 8.66 -8.70
CA ALA A 12 4.66 9.50 -8.62
C ALA A 12 5.41 9.62 -9.96
N ILE A 13 5.04 8.86 -10.99
CA ILE A 13 5.68 8.92 -12.31
C ILE A 13 5.26 10.24 -12.99
N PRO A 14 6.20 11.16 -13.29
CA PRO A 14 5.89 12.43 -13.94
C PRO A 14 5.38 12.19 -15.36
N LYS A 15 4.33 12.91 -15.76
CA LYS A 15 3.79 12.92 -17.12
C LYS A 15 4.12 14.25 -17.77
N LEU A 16 4.54 14.22 -19.03
CA LEU A 16 4.96 15.41 -19.79
C LEU A 16 3.82 16.43 -20.02
N GLU A 17 2.57 15.99 -19.90
CA GLU A 17 1.37 16.73 -20.29
C GLU A 17 0.58 17.28 -19.10
N ASP A 18 0.99 17.01 -17.86
CA ASP A 18 0.20 17.29 -16.66
C ASP A 18 0.90 18.33 -15.77
N ASP A 19 0.37 19.54 -15.77
CA ASP A 19 0.83 20.68 -14.95
C ASP A 19 0.37 20.57 -13.48
N ARG A 20 -0.52 19.63 -13.15
CA ARG A 20 -0.99 19.34 -11.78
C ARG A 20 -1.10 17.84 -11.50
N PRO A 21 0.03 17.14 -11.32
CA PRO A 21 0.00 15.72 -11.06
C PRO A 21 -0.71 15.39 -9.73
N ASN A 22 -1.74 14.54 -9.82
CA ASN A 22 -2.53 14.09 -8.67
C ASN A 22 -1.78 12.97 -7.91
N HIS A 23 -0.70 13.34 -7.24
CA HIS A 23 0.18 12.42 -6.52
C HIS A 23 -0.46 11.91 -5.23
N ILE A 24 -0.47 10.59 -5.03
CA ILE A 24 -0.82 9.99 -3.75
C ILE A 24 0.35 10.24 -2.79
N ARG A 25 0.17 11.19 -1.86
CA ARG A 25 1.18 11.46 -0.82
C ARG A 25 1.07 10.44 0.30
N LEU A 26 2.01 9.50 0.32
CA LEU A 26 2.20 8.61 1.47
C LEU A 26 2.75 9.42 2.63
N GLN A 27 2.09 9.35 3.78
CA GLN A 27 2.54 9.98 5.02
C GLN A 27 3.39 8.99 5.83
N GLY A 28 4.28 9.49 6.69
CA GLY A 28 5.12 8.67 7.56
C GLY A 28 6.46 8.24 6.96
N GLU A 29 7.35 7.76 7.83
CA GLU A 29 8.72 7.37 7.50
C GLU A 29 8.84 5.90 7.07
N VAL A 30 9.86 5.60 6.26
CA VAL A 30 10.17 4.22 5.87
C VAL A 30 10.76 3.49 7.09
N PRO A 31 10.18 2.35 7.52
CA PRO A 31 10.72 1.62 8.66
C PRO A 31 12.14 1.12 8.35
N THR A 32 13.02 1.19 9.36
CA THR A 32 14.37 0.66 9.22
C THR A 32 14.34 -0.88 9.26
N PRO A 33 15.21 -1.59 8.51
CA PRO A 33 15.26 -3.05 8.52
C PRO A 33 15.61 -3.67 9.88
N VAL A 34 16.11 -2.86 10.82
CA VAL A 34 16.51 -3.30 12.16
C VAL A 34 15.30 -3.39 13.10
N ASN A 35 14.28 -2.54 12.89
CA ASN A 35 13.05 -2.52 13.67
C ASN A 35 11.84 -2.56 12.72
N LEU A 36 11.56 -3.75 12.17
CA LEU A 36 10.33 -3.93 11.40
C LEU A 36 9.11 -3.85 12.33
N PRO A 37 8.07 -3.09 11.94
CA PRO A 37 6.83 -3.10 12.69
C PRO A 37 6.15 -4.48 12.61
N SER A 38 5.36 -4.80 13.63
CA SER A 38 4.50 -5.99 13.62
C SER A 38 3.43 -5.89 12.53
N GLY A 39 2.99 -7.05 12.03
CA GLY A 39 1.96 -7.13 11.01
C GLY A 39 2.41 -6.62 9.62
N CYS A 40 1.58 -5.83 8.96
CA CYS A 40 1.87 -5.29 7.64
C CYS A 40 2.96 -4.21 7.71
N VAL A 41 4.12 -4.46 7.11
CA VAL A 41 5.25 -3.50 7.08
C VAL A 41 4.87 -2.11 6.55
N PHE A 42 3.81 -2.02 5.74
CA PHE A 42 3.32 -0.78 5.16
C PHE A 42 2.25 -0.06 6.01
N HIS A 43 1.79 -0.62 7.13
CA HIS A 43 0.67 -0.06 7.90
C HIS A 43 0.93 1.37 8.39
N GLY A 44 2.19 1.73 8.67
CA GLY A 44 2.55 3.08 9.16
C GLY A 44 2.43 4.17 8.10
N ARG A 45 2.35 3.79 6.82
CA ARG A 45 2.28 4.70 5.67
C ARG A 45 1.05 4.51 4.80
N CYS A 46 0.26 3.47 5.08
CA CYS A 46 -0.91 3.13 4.31
C CYS A 46 -2.11 4.00 4.73
N PRO A 47 -2.76 4.74 3.82
CA PRO A 47 -3.96 5.52 4.15
C PRO A 47 -5.17 4.66 4.51
N TYR A 48 -5.13 3.36 4.16
CA TYR A 48 -6.18 2.38 4.44
C TYR A 48 -5.80 1.40 5.57
N ALA A 49 -4.78 1.73 6.38
CA ALA A 49 -4.38 0.89 7.51
C ALA A 49 -5.48 0.87 8.59
N ASN A 50 -5.77 -0.32 9.10
CA ASN A 50 -6.60 -0.52 10.29
C ASN A 50 -5.78 -1.25 11.38
N GLU A 51 -6.44 -1.59 12.48
CA GLU A 51 -5.79 -2.29 13.60
C GLU A 51 -5.25 -3.67 13.20
N ARG A 52 -5.96 -4.41 12.34
CA ARG A 52 -5.49 -5.69 11.79
C ARG A 52 -4.17 -5.55 11.05
N CYS A 53 -3.96 -4.46 10.31
CA CYS A 53 -2.69 -4.18 9.65
C CYS A 53 -1.50 -4.03 10.62
N ARG A 54 -1.72 -3.68 11.89
CA ARG A 54 -0.67 -3.55 12.91
C ARG A 54 -0.35 -4.87 13.63
N GLN A 55 -1.30 -5.80 13.62
CA GLN A 55 -1.23 -7.04 14.39
C GLN A 55 -0.89 -8.25 13.51
N GLU A 56 -1.37 -8.27 12.26
CA GLU A 56 -1.28 -9.43 11.37
C GLU A 56 -0.57 -9.12 10.05
N VAL A 57 0.29 -10.06 9.62
CA VAL A 57 0.91 -10.02 8.30
C VAL A 57 -0.15 -10.47 7.28
N PRO A 58 -0.44 -9.67 6.24
CA PRO A 58 -1.42 -10.04 5.23
C PRO A 58 -0.95 -11.26 4.42
N GLN A 59 -1.87 -12.18 4.15
CA GLN A 59 -1.60 -13.33 3.30
C GLN A 59 -1.54 -12.92 1.83
N LEU A 60 -0.75 -13.64 1.04
CA LEU A 60 -0.67 -13.45 -0.40
C LEU A 60 -1.90 -14.07 -1.06
N ILE A 61 -2.80 -13.24 -1.60
CA ILE A 61 -4.01 -13.67 -2.28
C ILE A 61 -3.93 -13.38 -3.78
N ALA A 62 -4.59 -14.20 -4.60
CA ALA A 62 -4.78 -13.94 -6.01
C ALA A 62 -5.94 -12.94 -6.19
N THR A 63 -5.80 -12.02 -7.15
CA THR A 63 -6.84 -11.10 -7.58
C THR A 63 -7.41 -11.54 -8.93
N ASP A 64 -8.62 -11.11 -9.26
CA ASP A 64 -9.36 -11.50 -10.48
C ASP A 64 -8.58 -11.27 -11.79
N GLY A 65 -7.58 -10.39 -11.78
CA GLY A 65 -6.72 -10.08 -12.93
C GLY A 65 -5.44 -10.93 -13.02
N GLY A 66 -5.31 -12.03 -12.27
CA GLY A 66 -4.12 -12.88 -12.25
C GLY A 66 -2.91 -12.32 -11.49
N ALA A 67 -3.03 -11.12 -10.91
CA ALA A 67 -2.01 -10.54 -10.04
C ALA A 67 -2.18 -11.04 -8.61
N GLN A 68 -1.07 -11.14 -7.88
CA GLN A 68 -1.08 -11.47 -6.44
C GLN A 68 -0.89 -10.21 -5.59
N VAL A 69 -1.51 -10.19 -4.42
CA VAL A 69 -1.40 -9.07 -3.47
C VAL A 69 -1.45 -9.57 -2.04
N ALA A 70 -0.61 -9.01 -1.18
CA ALA A 70 -0.67 -9.19 0.27
C ALA A 70 -1.24 -7.92 0.90
N CYS A 71 -2.56 -7.82 1.07
CA CYS A 71 -3.22 -6.64 1.61
C CYS A 71 -4.58 -6.97 2.26
N HIS A 72 -4.72 -6.69 3.55
CA HIS A 72 -5.99 -6.83 4.28
C HIS A 72 -7.11 -5.97 3.70
N ALA A 73 -6.79 -4.78 3.19
CA ALA A 73 -7.81 -3.90 2.61
C ALA A 73 -8.38 -4.43 1.28
N VAL A 74 -7.57 -5.19 0.52
CA VAL A 74 -8.06 -5.87 -0.69
C VAL A 74 -8.90 -7.09 -0.30
N GLU A 75 -8.41 -7.89 0.64
CA GLU A 75 -9.11 -9.07 1.14
C GLU A 75 -10.50 -8.72 1.71
N GLU A 76 -10.59 -7.63 2.47
CA GLU A 76 -11.80 -7.18 3.15
C GLU A 76 -12.71 -6.29 2.26
N GLY A 77 -12.31 -5.99 1.02
CA GLY A 77 -13.10 -5.15 0.11
C GLY A 77 -13.24 -3.69 0.55
N ARG A 78 -12.24 -3.13 1.24
CA ARG A 78 -12.24 -1.74 1.74
C ARG A 78 -11.65 -0.72 0.75
N LEU A 79 -11.20 -1.17 -0.42
CA LEU A 79 -10.54 -0.38 -1.46
C LEU A 79 -11.43 -0.13 -2.67
#